data_AF-A0A1Z8NPS2-F1
#
_entry.id   AF-A0A1Z8NPS2-F1
#
_cell.length_a   1.000
_cell.length_b   1.000
_cell.length_c   1.000
_cell.angle_alpha   90.00
_cell.angle_beta   90.00
_cell.angle_gamma   90.00
#
_symmetry.space_group_name_H-M   'P 1'
#
loop_
_entity.id
_entity.type
_entity.pdbx_description
1 polymer ?
#
loop_
_entity_poly.entity_id
_entity_poly.type
_entity_poly.pdbx_seq_one_letter_code
_entity_poly.pdbx_strand_id
1 'polypeptide(L)'
;MPDPASNLDPDLRARLLQEARTPWRGLRRALWVALFASAAVGGATMALRVSSGELVPLSDLGIQFLALLVSGSLLWFDRNRS
;
A
#
# COMPACT_ATOMS: atom_id res chain seq x y z
N MET A 1 18.69 -20.25 34.71
CA MET A 1 19.38 -19.69 33.53
C MET A 1 19.12 -18.20 33.52
N PRO A 2 20.14 -17.33 33.41
CA PRO A 2 19.90 -15.92 33.16
C PRO A 2 19.16 -15.77 31.83
N ASP A 3 18.13 -14.92 31.81
CA ASP A 3 17.31 -14.66 30.63
C ASP A 3 18.18 -13.96 29.57
N PRO A 4 18.35 -14.51 28.35
CA PRO A 4 19.18 -13.87 27.32
C PRO A 4 18.71 -12.45 26.98
N ALA A 5 17.44 -12.12 27.25
CA ALA A 5 16.90 -10.77 27.11
C ALA A 5 17.44 -9.76 28.14
N SER A 6 18.01 -10.21 29.27
CA SER A 6 18.57 -9.32 30.30
C SER A 6 19.92 -8.71 29.92
N ASN A 7 20.53 -9.15 28.81
CA ASN A 7 21.82 -8.69 28.30
C ASN A 7 21.68 -7.80 27.05
N LEU A 8 20.44 -7.50 26.62
CA LEU A 8 20.22 -6.59 25.50
C LEU A 8 20.42 -5.15 25.96
N ASP A 9 21.22 -4.39 25.21
CA ASP A 9 21.35 -2.95 25.38
C ASP A 9 19.94 -2.30 25.41
N PRO A 10 19.60 -1.52 26.46
CA PRO A 10 18.29 -0.88 26.58
C PRO A 10 17.92 -0.05 25.35
N ASP A 11 18.88 0.59 24.69
CA ASP A 11 18.64 1.39 23.49
C ASP A 11 18.29 0.50 22.28
N LEU A 12 18.97 -0.63 22.13
CA LEU A 12 18.66 -1.62 21.10
C LEU A 12 17.28 -2.25 21.34
N ARG A 13 16.96 -2.56 22.60
CA ARG A 13 15.64 -3.09 22.98
C ARG A 13 14.53 -2.10 22.67
N ALA A 14 14.73 -0.81 22.96
CA ALA A 14 13.75 0.23 22.65
C ALA A 14 13.51 0.35 21.13
N ARG A 15 14.57 0.31 20.32
CA ARG A 15 14.49 0.32 18.85
C ARG A 15 13.74 -0.89 18.31
N LEU A 16 14.06 -2.11 18.79
CA LEU A 16 13.38 -3.32 18.36
C LEU A 16 11.91 -3.34 18.76
N LEU A 17 11.57 -2.86 19.97
CA LEU A 17 10.17 -2.70 20.38
C LEU A 17 9.44 -1.67 19.50
N GLN A 18 10.13 -0.62 19.06
CA GLN A 18 9.58 0.38 18.15
C GLN A 18 9.36 -0.19 16.74
N GLU A 19 10.32 -0.95 16.20
CA GLU A 19 10.17 -1.64 14.92
C GLU A 19 9.07 -2.72 14.97
N ALA A 20 9.00 -3.47 16.07
CA ALA A 20 7.98 -4.49 16.30
C ALA A 20 6.55 -3.92 16.39
N ARG A 21 6.38 -2.65 16.80
CA ARG A 21 5.06 -1.98 16.79
C ARG A 21 4.55 -1.68 15.40
N THR A 22 5.44 -1.52 14.43
CA THR A 22 5.07 -1.27 13.03
C THR A 22 5.79 -2.26 12.11
N PRO A 23 5.43 -3.55 12.22
CA PRO A 23 6.08 -4.60 11.45
C PRO A 23 5.84 -4.36 9.94
N TRP A 24 6.89 -4.60 9.15
CA TRP A 24 6.79 -4.82 7.69
C TRP A 24 6.33 -3.59 6.90
N ARG A 25 6.56 -2.37 7.43
CA ARG A 25 6.21 -1.09 6.78
C ARG A 25 6.70 -0.99 5.35
N GLY A 26 7.96 -1.34 5.10
CA GLY A 26 8.55 -1.26 3.76
C GLY A 26 7.82 -2.16 2.76
N LEU A 27 7.55 -3.41 3.14
CA LEU A 27 6.80 -4.34 2.31
C LEU A 27 5.37 -3.85 2.06
N ARG A 28 4.68 -3.40 3.11
CA ARG A 28 3.31 -2.89 3.02
C ARG A 28 3.22 -1.68 2.09
N ARG A 29 4.16 -0.74 2.20
CA ARG A 29 4.25 0.43 1.30
C ARG A 29 4.51 0.01 -0.14
N ALA A 30 5.44 -0.93 -0.37
CA ALA A 30 5.72 -1.45 -1.71
C ALA A 30 4.47 -2.10 -2.33
N LEU A 31 3.71 -2.86 -1.54
CA LEU A 31 2.45 -3.46 -1.96
C LEU A 31 1.41 -2.40 -2.35
N TRP A 32 1.22 -1.36 -1.53
CA TRP A 32 0.28 -0.28 -1.85
C TRP A 32 0.66 0.48 -3.11
N VAL A 33 1.96 0.76 -3.30
CA VAL A 33 2.46 1.38 -4.52
C VAL A 33 2.22 0.49 -5.73
N ALA A 34 2.49 -0.82 -5.64
CA ALA A 34 2.28 -1.75 -6.75
C ALA A 34 0.80 -1.84 -7.15
N LEU A 35 -0.11 -1.93 -6.17
CA LEU A 35 -1.55 -1.96 -6.42
C LEU A 35 -2.04 -0.65 -7.05
N PHE A 36 -1.61 0.50 -6.52
CA PHE A 36 -1.98 1.79 -7.09
C PHE A 36 -1.42 1.99 -8.50
N ALA A 37 -0.17 1.64 -8.74
CA ALA A 37 0.45 1.73 -10.07
C ALA A 37 -0.28 0.83 -11.08
N SER A 38 -0.64 -0.39 -10.69
CA SER A 38 -1.43 -1.29 -11.54
C SER A 38 -2.81 -0.71 -11.86
N ALA A 39 -3.51 -0.18 -10.85
CA ALA A 39 -4.80 0.46 -11.06
C ALA A 39 -4.69 1.74 -11.92
N ALA A 40 -3.59 2.50 -11.80
CA ALA A 40 -3.34 3.67 -12.63
C ALA A 40 -3.13 3.30 -14.10
N VAL A 41 -2.34 2.24 -14.37
CA VAL A 41 -2.15 1.74 -15.73
C VAL A 41 -3.47 1.25 -16.33
N GLY A 42 -4.23 0.43 -15.60
CA GLY A 42 -5.55 -0.04 -16.06
C GLY A 42 -6.53 1.11 -16.31
N GLY A 43 -6.56 2.10 -15.43
CA GLY A 43 -7.35 3.32 -15.59
C GLY A 43 -6.95 4.13 -16.82
N ALA A 44 -5.65 4.29 -17.08
CA ALA A 44 -5.15 4.96 -18.28
C ALA A 44 -5.55 4.19 -19.56
N THR A 45 -5.46 2.87 -19.55
CA THR A 45 -5.91 2.03 -20.68
C THR A 45 -7.41 2.20 -20.93
N MET A 46 -8.24 2.15 -19.89
CA MET A 46 -9.69 2.37 -20.04
C MET A 46 -10.01 3.78 -20.54
N ALA A 47 -9.31 4.80 -20.05
CA ALA A 47 -9.48 6.18 -20.52
C ALA A 47 -9.16 6.32 -22.01
N LEU A 48 -8.09 5.67 -22.48
CA LEU A 48 -7.74 5.64 -23.90
C LEU A 48 -8.83 4.93 -24.73
N ARG A 49 -9.33 3.77 -24.27
CA ARG A 49 -10.40 3.03 -24.95
C ARG A 49 -11.68 3.86 -25.07
N VAL A 50 -12.08 4.52 -23.98
CA VAL A 50 -13.23 5.44 -24.00
C VAL A 50 -12.99 6.61 -24.96
N SER A 51 -11.78 7.19 -24.95
CA SER A 51 -11.44 8.31 -25.84
C SER A 51 -11.42 7.93 -27.33
N SER A 52 -11.12 6.68 -27.66
CA SER A 52 -11.18 6.14 -29.02
C SER A 52 -12.60 5.73 -29.45
N GLY A 53 -13.61 5.97 -28.60
CA GLY A 53 -15.01 5.64 -28.89
C GLY A 53 -15.38 4.17 -28.66
N GLU A 54 -14.55 3.39 -27.96
CA GLU A 54 -14.96 2.04 -27.57
C GLU A 54 -16.03 2.05 -26.47
N LEU A 55 -16.93 1.07 -26.55
CA LEU A 55 -17.89 0.80 -25.49
C LEU A 55 -17.19 0.04 -24.35
N VAL A 56 -16.90 0.75 -23.27
CA VAL A 56 -16.41 0.16 -22.01
C VAL A 56 -17.60 -0.03 -21.06
N PRO A 57 -17.84 -1.24 -20.53
CA PRO A 57 -18.93 -1.47 -19.59
C PRO A 57 -18.84 -0.56 -18.36
N LEU A 58 -19.97 0.00 -17.94
CA LEU A 58 -20.02 0.87 -16.77
C LEU A 58 -19.61 0.13 -15.48
N SER A 59 -19.90 -1.17 -15.39
CA SER A 59 -19.43 -2.04 -14.31
C SER A 59 -17.91 -2.04 -14.18
N ASP A 60 -17.22 -2.14 -15.32
CA ASP A 60 -15.77 -2.26 -15.36
C ASP A 60 -15.11 -0.94 -14.98
N LEU A 61 -15.68 0.18 -15.46
CA LEU A 61 -15.28 1.52 -15.03
C LEU A 61 -15.50 1.73 -13.53
N GLY A 62 -16.63 1.28 -12.99
CA GLY A 62 -16.94 1.37 -11.56
C GLY A 62 -15.93 0.59 -10.71
N ILE A 63 -15.60 -0.63 -11.11
CA ILE A 63 -14.59 -1.46 -10.44
C ILE A 63 -13.20 -0.81 -10.53
N GLN A 64 -12.80 -0.31 -11.69
CA GLN A 64 -11.49 0.33 -11.89
C GLN A 64 -11.37 1.61 -11.05
N PHE A 65 -12.43 2.41 -11.00
CA PHE A 65 -12.49 3.62 -10.18
C PHE A 65 -12.42 3.28 -8.68
N LEU A 66 -13.15 2.26 -8.23
CA LEU A 66 -13.07 1.78 -6.86
C LEU A 66 -11.66 1.28 -6.53
N ALA A 67 -11.02 0.52 -7.42
CA ALA A 67 -9.65 0.03 -7.23
C ALA A 67 -8.65 1.20 -7.08
N LEU A 68 -8.77 2.24 -7.91
CA LEU A 68 -7.97 3.46 -7.81
C LEU A 68 -8.18 4.19 -6.48
N LEU A 69 -9.44 4.38 -6.07
CA LEU A 69 -9.77 5.06 -4.81
C LEU A 69 -9.26 4.29 -3.60
N VAL A 70 -9.48 2.97 -3.55
CA VAL A 70 -9.07 2.13 -2.42
C VAL A 70 -7.55 2.07 -2.34
N SER A 71 -6.86 1.78 -3.43
CA SER A 71 -5.39 1.71 -3.44
C SER A 71 -4.74 3.06 -3.13
N GLY A 72 -5.28 4.16 -3.68
CA GLY A 72 -4.81 5.51 -3.38
C GLY A 72 -5.03 5.90 -1.93
N SER A 73 -6.19 5.54 -1.36
CA SER A 73 -6.50 5.78 0.06
C SER A 73 -5.57 4.98 0.97
N LEU A 74 -5.31 3.70 0.68
CA LEU A 74 -4.38 2.87 1.45
C LEU A 74 -2.97 3.46 1.44
N LEU A 75 -2.50 3.93 0.28
CA LEU A 75 -1.20 4.59 0.15
C LEU A 75 -1.14 5.90 0.96
N TRP A 76 -2.21 6.71 0.91
CA TRP A 76 -2.31 7.95 1.68
C TRP A 76 -2.28 7.70 3.19
N PHE A 77 -3.09 6.76 3.68
CA PHE A 77 -3.13 6.43 5.10
C PHE A 77 -1.81 5.83 5.60
N ASP A 78 -1.14 4.99 4.81
CA ASP A 78 0.16 4.44 5.18
C ASP A 78 1.26 5.52 5.23
N ARG A 79 1.16 6.56 4.38
CA ARG A 79 2.02 7.74 4.44
C ARG A 79 1.80 8.56 5.71
N ASN A 80 0.54 8.79 6.10
CA ASN A 80 0.22 9.64 7.26
C ASN A 80 0.44 8.94 8.61
N ARG A 81 0.45 7.62 8.65
CA ARG A 81 0.78 6.83 9.85
C ARG A 81 2.27 6.48 9.96
N SER A 82 3.07 6.94 8.99
CA SER A 82 4.50 6.70 8.95
C SER A 82 5.29 7.80 9.63
#